data_AF-A0A6B3H7Z2-F1
#
_entry.id   AF-A0A6B3H7Z2-F1
#
_cell.length_a   1.000
_cell.length_b   1.000
_cell.length_c   1.000
_cell.angle_alpha   90.00
_cell.angle_beta   90.00
_cell.angle_gamma   90.00
#
_symmetry.space_group_name_H-M   'P 1'
#
loop_
_entity.id
_entity.type
_entity.pdbx_description
1 polymer ?
#
loop_
_entity_poly.entity_id
_entity_poly.type
_entity_poly.pdbx_seq_one_letter_code
_entity_poly.pdbx_strand_id
1 'polypeptide(L)'
;GSTHCDVLVAGCTVYKDGETEPDPVTGEPRQWRVMVARPEQYTITDTWFTTGLAGSGSRDYEVTDLFVPEEHSFAFHTPHRSGPLHAAPDAILRKMSGVPLGMARAAIDHVREMAAQRVDRETGTPWASDPRIQSAIA
;
A
#
# COMPACT_ATOMS: atom_id res chain seq x y z
N GLY A 1 -9.63 -1.32 0.35
CA GLY A 1 -9.71 -0.22 1.34
C GLY A 1 -10.05 -0.76 2.70
N SER A 2 -9.90 0.06 3.72
CA SER A 2 -10.19 -0.31 5.13
C SER A 2 -11.66 -0.67 5.38
N THR A 3 -12.58 -0.34 4.47
CA THR A 3 -14.00 -0.72 4.56
C THR A 3 -14.36 -2.06 3.93
N HIS A 4 -13.39 -2.77 3.36
CA HIS A 4 -13.59 -4.06 2.68
C HIS A 4 -12.56 -5.07 3.17
N CYS A 5 -12.31 -5.10 4.48
CA CYS A 5 -11.47 -6.11 5.10
C CYS A 5 -12.25 -6.82 6.21
N ASP A 6 -11.90 -8.08 6.47
CA ASP A 6 -12.41 -8.84 7.62
C ASP A 6 -11.53 -8.66 8.86
N VAL A 7 -10.33 -8.11 8.65
CA VAL A 7 -9.30 -7.89 9.66
C VAL A 7 -8.62 -6.56 9.38
N LEU A 8 -8.41 -5.77 10.42
CA LEU A 8 -7.68 -4.51 10.37
C LEU A 8 -6.36 -4.67 11.13
N VAL A 9 -5.27 -4.19 10.52
CA VAL A 9 -3.92 -4.25 11.08
C VAL A 9 -3.40 -2.85 11.37
N ALA A 10 -2.93 -2.63 12.60
CA ALA A 10 -2.47 -1.34 13.08
C ALA A 10 -1.07 -1.44 13.68
N GLY A 11 -0.13 -0.66 13.18
CA GLY A 11 1.21 -0.59 13.75
C GLY A 11 1.25 0.35 14.95
N CYS A 12 1.88 -0.06 16.05
CA CYS A 12 2.10 0.80 17.20
C CYS A 12 3.46 0.55 17.88
N THR A 13 3.92 1.55 18.62
CA THR A 13 5.03 1.42 19.56
C THR A 13 4.51 0.91 20.90
N VAL A 14 5.23 -0.03 21.50
CA VAL A 14 4.85 -0.63 22.78
C VAL A 14 5.40 0.22 23.93
N TYR A 15 4.54 0.48 24.91
CA TYR A 15 4.89 1.20 26.13
C TYR A 15 4.55 0.37 27.37
N LYS A 16 5.35 0.54 28.41
CA LYS A 16 5.11 0.00 29.75
C LYS A 16 5.45 1.08 30.78
N ASP A 17 4.52 1.34 31.69
CA ASP A 17 4.68 2.37 32.73
C ASP A 17 5.07 3.77 32.20
N GLY A 18 4.64 4.10 30.97
CA GLY A 18 4.91 5.37 30.30
C GLY A 18 6.23 5.44 29.53
N GLU A 19 7.07 4.39 29.58
CA GLU A 19 8.33 4.30 28.85
C GLU A 19 8.20 3.33 27.67
N THR A 20 8.98 3.54 26.62
CA THR A 20 9.01 2.62 25.48
C THR A 20 9.67 1.31 25.87
N GLU A 21 9.04 0.18 25.57
CA GLU A 21 9.67 -1.12 25.78
C GLU A 21 10.75 -1.33 24.72
N PRO A 22 11.95 -1.82 25.08
CA PRO A 22 12.97 -2.19 24.11
C PRO A 22 12.52 -3.42 23.31
N ASP A 23 13.00 -3.52 22.07
CA ASP A 23 12.74 -4.68 21.24
C ASP A 23 13.40 -5.93 21.83
N PRO A 24 12.64 -7.01 22.12
CA PRO A 24 13.20 -8.18 22.80
C PRO A 24 14.12 -9.03 21.93
N VAL A 25 14.14 -8.80 20.60
CA VAL A 25 14.97 -9.56 19.65
C VAL A 25 16.20 -8.77 19.25
N THR A 26 16.04 -7.50 18.89
CA THR A 26 17.14 -6.66 18.39
C THR A 26 17.82 -5.84 19.49
N GLY A 27 17.16 -5.63 20.63
CA GLY A 27 17.62 -4.73 21.69
C GLY A 27 17.46 -3.25 21.36
N GLU A 28 16.81 -2.90 20.24
CA GLU A 28 16.55 -1.51 19.87
C GLU A 28 15.68 -0.82 20.92
N PRO A 29 15.85 0.50 21.17
CA PRO A 29 15.16 1.19 22.27
C PRO A 29 13.63 1.22 22.17
N ARG A 30 13.06 0.89 21.01
CA ARG A 30 11.63 0.96 20.75
C ARG A 30 11.16 -0.32 20.08
N GLN A 31 10.32 -1.06 20.77
CA GLN A 31 9.56 -2.16 20.21
C GLN A 31 8.41 -1.63 19.38
N TRP A 32 8.34 -2.07 18.13
CA TRP A 32 7.19 -1.83 17.24
C TRP A 32 6.47 -3.15 16.96
N ARG A 33 5.15 -3.14 17.04
CA ARG A 33 4.31 -4.31 16.78
C ARG A 33 3.14 -3.94 15.88
N VAL A 34 2.64 -4.94 15.16
CA VAL A 34 1.36 -4.89 14.47
C VAL A 34 0.32 -5.53 15.37
N MET A 35 -0.78 -4.83 15.59
CA MET A 35 -1.98 -5.30 16.27
C MET A 35 -3.02 -5.71 15.24
N VAL A 36 -3.67 -6.84 15.47
CA VAL A 36 -4.66 -7.42 14.56
C VAL A 36 -6.00 -7.50 15.29
N ALA A 37 -7.02 -6.84 14.76
CA ALA A 37 -8.35 -6.85 15.34
C ALA A 37 -9.43 -6.77 14.27
N ARG A 38 -10.68 -7.01 14.65
CA ARG A 38 -11.80 -6.97 13.69
C ARG A 38 -12.18 -5.52 13.39
N PRO A 39 -12.58 -5.19 12.14
CA PRO A 39 -12.87 -3.82 11.72
C PRO A 39 -13.92 -3.12 12.59
N GLU A 40 -14.92 -3.83 13.11
CA GLU A 40 -15.97 -3.26 13.96
C GLU A 40 -15.47 -2.78 15.33
N GLN A 41 -14.23 -3.13 15.71
CA GLN A 41 -13.58 -2.64 16.92
C GLN A 41 -12.90 -1.27 16.69
N TYR A 42 -12.86 -0.79 15.45
CA TYR A 42 -12.29 0.50 15.08
C TYR A 42 -13.38 1.47 14.62
N THR A 43 -13.17 2.74 14.87
CA THR A 43 -13.89 3.81 14.19
C THR A 43 -13.14 4.12 12.89
N ILE A 44 -13.77 3.90 11.74
CA ILE A 44 -13.20 4.25 10.43
C ILE A 44 -13.82 5.56 9.98
N THR A 45 -13.00 6.60 9.84
CA THR A 45 -13.44 7.95 9.47
C THR A 45 -13.28 8.16 7.98
N ASP A 46 -14.29 8.71 7.30
CA ASP A 46 -14.17 9.01 5.87
C ASP A 46 -13.26 10.22 5.64
N THR A 47 -11.95 9.97 5.51
CA THR A 47 -10.92 11.00 5.32
C THR A 47 -10.24 10.94 3.96
N TRP A 48 -10.58 9.96 3.12
CA TRP A 48 -9.84 9.66 1.89
C TRP A 48 -10.30 10.50 0.69
N PHE A 49 -10.06 11.81 0.76
CA PHE A 49 -10.37 12.78 -0.31
C PHE A 49 -9.11 13.12 -1.11
N THR A 50 -8.78 12.31 -2.13
CA THR A 50 -7.51 12.41 -2.89
C THR A 50 -7.72 12.54 -4.39
N THR A 51 -6.68 13.01 -5.10
CA THR A 51 -6.67 13.16 -6.57
C THR A 51 -6.21 11.91 -7.32
N GLY A 52 -5.55 10.98 -6.62
CA GLY A 52 -5.02 9.74 -7.17
C GLY A 52 -5.27 8.59 -6.20
N LEU A 53 -5.41 7.38 -6.74
CA LEU A 53 -5.80 6.20 -5.96
C LEU A 53 -7.09 6.41 -5.14
N ALA A 54 -8.00 7.29 -5.56
CA ALA A 54 -9.22 7.62 -4.80
C ALA A 54 -10.08 6.37 -4.51
N GLY A 55 -10.09 5.39 -5.43
CA GLY A 55 -10.77 4.11 -5.23
C GLY A 55 -10.11 3.16 -4.22
N SER A 56 -8.92 3.46 -3.68
CA SER A 56 -8.27 2.59 -2.70
C SER A 56 -9.00 2.58 -1.35
N GLY A 57 -9.69 3.67 -1.00
CA GLY A 57 -10.37 3.83 0.28
C GLY A 57 -9.42 3.71 1.47
N SER A 58 -8.29 4.42 1.44
CA SER A 58 -7.26 4.40 2.48
C SER A 58 -7.61 5.33 3.65
N ARG A 59 -8.81 5.13 4.21
CA ARG A 59 -9.35 5.95 5.29
C ARG A 59 -8.55 5.78 6.58
N ASP A 60 -8.54 6.84 7.38
CA ASP A 60 -8.03 6.79 8.73
C ASP A 60 -8.95 5.92 9.61
N TYR A 61 -8.34 5.28 10.60
CA TYR A 61 -9.05 4.51 11.61
C TYR A 61 -8.45 4.81 12.98
N GLU A 62 -9.30 4.77 13.99
CA GLU A 62 -8.92 5.03 15.38
C GLU A 62 -9.59 4.02 16.31
N VAL A 63 -9.03 3.88 17.51
CA VAL A 63 -9.60 3.08 18.57
C VAL A 63 -9.19 3.63 19.93
N THR A 64 -10.01 3.38 20.94
CA THR A 64 -9.73 3.72 22.34
C THR A 64 -9.96 2.48 23.19
N ASP A 65 -9.03 2.20 24.10
CA ASP A 65 -9.10 1.09 25.07
C ASP A 65 -9.35 -0.31 24.46
N LEU A 66 -8.78 -0.57 23.28
CA LEU A 66 -8.86 -1.88 22.65
C LEU A 66 -7.87 -2.86 23.27
N PHE A 67 -8.41 -3.93 23.86
CA PHE A 67 -7.63 -5.10 24.22
C PHE A 67 -7.34 -5.96 22.98
N VAL A 68 -6.06 -6.26 22.74
CA VAL A 68 -5.59 -7.16 21.69
C VAL A 68 -4.79 -8.29 22.35
N PRO A 69 -5.22 -9.57 22.23
CA PRO A 69 -4.44 -10.71 22.70
C PRO A 69 -3.05 -10.77 22.05
N GLU A 70 -2.05 -11.26 22.76
CA GLU A 70 -0.68 -11.32 22.27
C GLU A 70 -0.57 -12.13 20.96
N GLU A 71 -1.32 -13.23 20.86
CA GLU A 71 -1.41 -14.09 19.67
C GLU A 71 -2.01 -13.39 18.45
N HIS A 72 -2.68 -12.26 18.63
CA HIS A 72 -3.19 -11.38 17.58
C HIS A 72 -2.26 -10.18 17.34
N SER A 73 -0.98 -10.33 17.65
CA SER A 73 0.03 -9.31 17.37
C SER A 73 1.35 -9.94 16.91
N PHE A 74 2.14 -9.19 16.16
CA PHE A 74 3.43 -9.68 15.65
C PHE A 74 4.42 -8.54 15.36
N ALA A 75 5.70 -8.92 15.20
CA ALA A 75 6.78 -8.06 14.71
C ALA A 75 7.45 -8.70 13.49
N PHE A 76 8.16 -7.91 12.68
CA PHE A 76 8.79 -8.39 11.43
C PHE A 76 10.20 -8.98 11.62
N HIS A 77 10.46 -9.68 12.72
CA HIS A 77 11.80 -10.23 13.00
C HIS A 77 11.97 -11.66 12.51
N THR A 78 11.00 -12.51 12.82
CA THR A 78 11.11 -13.95 12.59
C THR A 78 9.91 -14.42 11.81
N PRO A 79 10.10 -15.09 10.67
CA PRO A 79 8.99 -15.71 9.97
C PRO A 79 8.38 -16.86 10.78
N HIS A 80 7.05 -16.85 10.91
CA HIS A 80 6.33 -17.91 11.64
C HIS A 80 5.89 -19.07 10.73
N ARG A 81 6.00 -18.91 9.40
CA ARG A 81 5.64 -19.94 8.42
C ARG A 81 6.86 -20.34 7.62
N SER A 82 7.00 -21.64 7.36
CA SER A 82 8.04 -22.17 6.49
C SER A 82 7.67 -22.03 5.01
N GLY A 83 8.69 -22.10 4.14
CA GLY A 83 8.52 -22.07 2.69
C GLY A 83 9.12 -20.82 2.04
N PRO A 84 9.39 -20.87 0.72
CA PRO A 84 10.15 -19.83 0.03
C PRO A 84 9.47 -18.45 0.04
N LEU A 85 8.13 -18.43 0.09
CA LEU A 85 7.35 -17.18 0.16
C LEU A 85 7.36 -16.52 1.55
N HIS A 86 7.76 -17.28 2.58
CA HIS A 86 7.73 -16.83 3.98
C HIS A 86 9.14 -16.72 4.56
N ALA A 87 10.19 -17.12 3.83
CA ALA A 87 11.55 -17.17 4.35
C ALA A 87 12.15 -15.79 4.71
N ALA A 88 11.59 -14.70 4.19
CA ALA A 88 12.02 -13.34 4.50
C ALA A 88 10.98 -12.61 5.38
N PRO A 89 11.39 -11.93 6.47
CA PRO A 89 10.44 -11.25 7.38
C PRO A 89 9.61 -10.14 6.72
N ASP A 90 10.13 -9.53 5.66
CA ASP A 90 9.50 -8.42 4.94
C ASP A 90 8.70 -8.87 3.70
N ALA A 91 8.57 -10.18 3.46
CA ALA A 91 7.97 -10.71 2.22
C ALA A 91 6.57 -10.14 1.93
N ILE A 92 5.77 -9.88 2.97
CA ILE A 92 4.42 -9.29 2.84
C ILE A 92 4.41 -7.87 2.26
N LEU A 93 5.54 -7.14 2.33
CA LEU A 93 5.68 -5.76 1.88
C LEU A 93 6.07 -5.66 0.40
N ARG A 94 6.55 -6.75 -0.21
CA ARG A 94 7.15 -6.74 -1.56
C ARG A 94 6.16 -6.57 -2.72
N LYS A 95 4.86 -6.64 -2.45
CA LYS A 95 3.78 -6.55 -3.47
C LYS A 95 3.52 -5.14 -4.02
N MET A 96 4.05 -4.10 -3.38
CA MET A 96 3.63 -2.71 -3.62
C MET A 96 3.99 -2.19 -5.02
N SER A 97 5.04 -2.71 -5.66
CA SER A 97 5.48 -2.27 -6.99
C SER A 97 4.55 -2.70 -8.13
N GLY A 98 3.70 -3.72 -7.93
CA GLY A 98 2.81 -4.22 -8.98
C GLY A 98 1.79 -3.18 -9.45
N VAL A 99 1.27 -2.37 -8.53
CA VAL A 99 0.30 -1.32 -8.82
C VAL A 99 0.86 -0.25 -9.78
N PRO A 100 1.97 0.46 -9.47
CA PRO A 100 2.49 1.47 -10.37
C PRO A 100 2.97 0.89 -11.70
N LEU A 101 3.51 -0.34 -11.73
CA LEU A 101 3.90 -1.00 -12.98
C LEU A 101 2.70 -1.30 -13.88
N GLY A 102 1.62 -1.83 -13.31
CA GLY A 102 0.37 -2.07 -14.06
C GLY A 102 -0.27 -0.77 -14.55
N MET A 103 -0.27 0.27 -13.71
CA MET A 103 -0.77 1.61 -14.09
C MET A 103 0.05 2.22 -15.22
N ALA A 104 1.39 2.18 -15.14
CA ALA A 104 2.27 2.67 -16.19
C ALA A 104 2.03 1.93 -17.51
N ARG A 105 1.87 0.61 -17.45
CA ARG A 105 1.56 -0.19 -18.65
C ARG A 105 0.22 0.21 -19.27
N ALA A 106 -0.84 0.31 -18.47
CA ALA A 106 -2.15 0.72 -18.94
C ALA A 106 -2.14 2.14 -19.55
N ALA A 107 -1.37 3.06 -18.97
CA ALA A 107 -1.21 4.41 -19.51
C ALA A 107 -0.53 4.40 -20.89
N ILE A 108 0.54 3.61 -21.06
CA ILE A 108 1.22 3.45 -22.35
C ILE A 108 0.26 2.86 -23.39
N ASP A 109 -0.47 1.80 -23.04
CA ASP A 109 -1.41 1.16 -23.95
C ASP A 109 -2.54 2.13 -24.36
N HIS A 110 -3.06 2.92 -23.41
CA HIS A 110 -4.07 3.96 -23.68
C HIS A 110 -3.57 5.05 -24.63
N VAL A 111 -2.35 5.56 -24.42
CA VAL A 111 -1.75 6.58 -25.31
C VAL A 111 -1.50 6.00 -26.71
N ARG A 112 -1.09 4.74 -26.82
CA ARG A 112 -0.91 4.06 -28.12
C ARG A 112 -2.22 3.95 -28.90
N GLU A 113 -3.30 3.55 -28.25
CA GLU A 113 -4.63 3.48 -28.86
C GLU A 113 -5.09 4.87 -29.32
N MET A 114 -4.90 5.89 -28.48
CA MET A 114 -5.25 7.27 -28.82
C MET A 114 -4.42 7.80 -30.01
N ALA A 115 -3.10 7.59 -30.00
CA ALA A 115 -2.20 8.07 -31.03
C ALA A 115 -2.50 7.48 -32.42
N ALA A 116 -3.06 6.26 -32.48
CA ALA A 116 -3.47 5.64 -33.74
C ALA A 116 -4.61 6.38 -34.46
N GLN A 117 -5.39 7.18 -33.73
CA GLN A 117 -6.58 7.87 -34.27
C GLN A 117 -6.46 9.40 -34.22
N ARG A 118 -5.40 9.94 -33.59
CA ARG A 118 -5.21 11.38 -33.43
C ARG A 118 -4.42 12.00 -34.57
N VAL A 119 -4.79 13.24 -34.86
CA VAL A 119 -4.14 14.11 -35.85
C VAL A 119 -3.90 15.45 -35.17
N ASP A 120 -2.71 16.03 -35.39
CA ASP A 120 -2.39 17.38 -34.95
C ASP A 120 -3.31 18.38 -35.67
N ARG A 121 -3.97 19.24 -34.89
CA ARG A 121 -5.04 20.11 -35.40
C ARG A 121 -4.52 21.20 -36.33
N GLU A 122 -3.30 21.69 -36.11
CA GLU A 122 -2.75 22.82 -36.86
C GLU A 122 -2.06 22.36 -38.14
N THR A 123 -1.32 21.25 -38.06
CA THR A 123 -0.51 20.74 -39.17
C THR A 123 -1.20 19.64 -39.98
N GLY A 124 -2.24 19.01 -39.44
CA GLY A 124 -2.88 17.84 -40.04
C GLY A 124 -2.03 16.57 -39.97
N THR A 125 -0.93 16.58 -39.20
CA THR A 125 -0.01 15.44 -39.09
C THR A 125 -0.61 14.35 -38.21
N PRO A 126 -0.76 13.10 -38.69
CA PRO A 126 -1.16 11.99 -37.84
C PRO A 126 -0.15 11.78 -36.70
N TRP A 127 -0.63 11.63 -35.46
CA TRP A 127 0.24 11.40 -34.30
C TRP A 127 1.08 10.14 -34.44
N ALA A 128 0.54 9.11 -35.11
CA ALA A 128 1.25 7.89 -35.45
C ALA A 128 2.53 8.13 -36.29
N SER A 129 2.64 9.27 -36.98
CA SER A 129 3.81 9.66 -37.78
C SER A 129 4.66 10.80 -37.19
N ASP A 130 4.25 11.40 -36.06
CA ASP A 130 5.04 12.46 -35.42
C ASP A 130 6.20 11.86 -34.60
N PRO A 131 7.46 12.12 -34.95
CA PRO A 131 8.62 11.53 -34.27
C PRO A 131 8.73 11.92 -32.78
N ARG A 132 8.19 13.08 -32.38
CA ARG A 132 8.19 13.51 -30.97
C ARG A 132 7.21 12.65 -30.15
N ILE A 133 6.05 12.33 -30.74
CA ILE A 133 5.06 11.46 -30.11
C ILE A 133 5.59 10.02 -30.02
N GLN A 134 6.19 9.51 -31.10
CA GLN A 134 6.81 8.19 -31.10
C GLN A 134 7.91 8.07 -30.04
N SER A 135 8.80 9.07 -29.95
CA SER A 135 9.89 9.08 -28.97
C SER A 135 9.41 9.18 -27.52
N ALA A 136 8.24 9.79 -27.27
CA ALA A 136 7.68 9.88 -25.92
C ALA A 136 6.99 8.58 -25.46
N ILE A 137 6.58 7.72 -26.40
CA ILE A 137 5.90 6.43 -26.14
C ILE A 137 6.89 5.26 -26.08
N ALA A 138 8.05 5.38 -26.73
CA ALA A 138 9.09 4.35 -26.82
C ALA A 138 9.74 4.08 -25.46
#